data_AF-A0A8J5CWN7-F1
#
_entry.id   AF-A0A8J5CWN7-F1
#
_cell.length_a   1.000
_cell.length_b   1.000
_cell.length_c   1.000
_cell.angle_alpha   90.00
_cell.angle_beta   90.00
_cell.angle_gamma   90.00
#
_symmetry.space_group_name_H-M   'P 1'
#
loop_
_entity.id
_entity.type
_entity.pdbx_description
1 polymer ?
#
loop_
_entity_poly.entity_id
_entity_poly.type
_entity_poly.pdbx_seq_one_letter_code
_entity_poly.pdbx_strand_id
1 'polypeptide(L)'
;MSCDFQFVFTDVLNKYIFVTEDYGETVTAHKVGFIPSEVMFHPINAEVLLIHDTDDSERKLWISEDFGSTWRIIGMAVKSFFTSEFTSPPTLYIETQKRKDTESSSVLSSQELFREGTTPVKVIESTLEFEVKDEFLFAVKKSTVSNLQIRILSRV
;
A
#
# COMPACT_ATOMS: atom_id res chain seq x y z
N MET A 1 28.32 -3.72 0.74
CA MET A 1 26.89 -4.10 0.63
C MET A 1 26.57 -4.88 1.87
N SER A 2 26.08 -4.19 2.90
CA SER A 2 25.40 -4.87 4.00
C SER A 2 24.10 -5.42 3.40
N CYS A 3 23.83 -6.70 3.60
CA CYS A 3 22.52 -7.26 3.34
C CYS A 3 21.74 -6.96 4.62
N ASP A 4 20.91 -5.92 4.62
CA ASP A 4 20.22 -5.50 5.84
C ASP A 4 19.06 -6.45 6.10
N PHE A 5 19.14 -7.20 7.20
CA PHE A 5 18.14 -8.20 7.56
C PHE A 5 17.11 -7.58 8.50
N GLN A 6 16.12 -6.95 7.88
CA GLN A 6 15.07 -6.22 8.57
C GLN A 6 13.82 -7.08 8.74
N PHE A 7 13.33 -7.20 9.98
CA PHE A 7 12.08 -7.89 10.28
C PHE A 7 11.11 -6.97 11.00
N VAL A 8 9.82 -7.15 10.68
CA VAL A 8 8.72 -6.43 11.30
C VAL A 8 7.68 -7.44 11.79
N PHE A 9 7.31 -7.34 13.06
CA PHE A 9 6.23 -8.12 13.67
C PHE A 9 5.13 -7.18 14.14
N THR A 10 3.87 -7.59 14.01
CA THR A 10 2.73 -6.77 14.41
C THR A 10 1.90 -7.46 15.49
N ASP A 11 1.46 -6.67 16.46
CA ASP A 11 0.43 -7.06 17.42
C ASP A 11 -0.82 -6.24 17.13
N VAL A 12 -1.75 -6.86 16.42
CA VAL A 12 -3.02 -6.26 16.02
C VAL A 12 -3.98 -6.03 17.20
N LEU A 13 -3.82 -6.77 18.30
CA LEU A 13 -4.70 -6.65 19.47
C LEU A 13 -4.27 -5.49 20.36
N ASN A 14 -2.97 -5.34 20.58
CA ASN A 14 -2.41 -4.33 21.47
C ASN A 14 -1.88 -3.09 20.74
N LYS A 15 -1.92 -3.08 19.40
CA LYS A 15 -1.45 -1.98 18.54
C LYS A 15 0.04 -1.68 18.73
N TYR A 16 0.85 -2.72 18.55
CA TYR A 16 2.30 -2.62 18.56
C TYR A 16 2.92 -3.07 17.25
N ILE A 17 4.05 -2.46 16.93
CA ILE A 17 4.97 -2.88 15.87
C ILE A 17 6.31 -3.15 16.55
N PHE A 18 6.92 -4.27 16.21
CA PHE A 18 8.25 -4.64 16.68
C PHE A 18 9.17 -4.72 15.48
N VAL A 19 10.31 -4.04 15.56
CA VAL A 19 11.28 -3.94 14.46
C VAL A 19 12.66 -4.38 14.93
N THR A 20 13.41 -5.01 14.04
CA THR A 20 14.79 -5.47 14.28
C THR A 20 15.57 -5.45 12.98
N GLU A 21 16.86 -5.14 13.10
CA GLU A 21 17.81 -5.06 11.98
C GLU A 21 18.96 -6.08 12.14
N ASP A 22 18.90 -6.92 13.18
CA ASP A 22 19.96 -7.82 13.62
C ASP A 22 19.42 -9.21 13.96
N TYR A 23 18.49 -9.71 13.14
CA TYR A 23 17.88 -11.04 13.30
C TYR A 23 17.17 -11.27 14.64
N GLY A 24 16.72 -10.20 15.28
CA GLY A 24 16.03 -10.25 16.56
C GLY A 24 16.98 -10.30 17.76
N GLU A 25 18.28 -10.05 17.59
CA GLU A 25 19.17 -9.82 18.74
C GLU A 25 18.74 -8.58 19.53
N THR A 26 18.36 -7.51 18.83
CA THR A 26 17.71 -6.33 19.39
C THR A 26 16.36 -6.08 18.72
N VAL A 27 15.32 -5.95 19.54
CA VAL A 27 13.96 -5.69 19.09
C VAL A 27 13.46 -4.41 19.72
N THR A 28 13.10 -3.44 18.88
CA THR A 28 12.49 -2.18 19.31
C THR A 28 10.98 -2.28 19.18
N ALA A 29 10.25 -1.90 20.23
CA ALA A 29 8.79 -1.90 20.26
C ALA A 29 8.23 -0.48 20.10
N HIS A 30 7.35 -0.29 19.13
CA HIS A 30 6.64 0.95 18.87
C HIS A 30 5.14 0.75 19.12
N LYS A 31 4.59 1.52 20.07
CA LYS A 31 3.13 1.58 20.24
C LYS A 31 2.55 2.52 19.18
N VAL A 32 1.52 2.07 18.46
CA VAL A 32 0.88 2.85 17.39
C VAL A 32 -0.59 3.15 17.69
N GLY A 33 -1.13 4.17 17.02
CA GLY A 33 -2.52 4.61 17.18
C GLY A 33 -3.55 3.80 16.36
N PHE A 34 -3.08 3.02 15.40
CA PHE A 34 -3.86 2.25 14.42
C PHE A 34 -3.70 0.74 14.63
N ILE A 35 -4.51 -0.08 13.94
CA ILE A 35 -4.38 -1.54 13.95
C ILE A 35 -3.42 -1.92 12.80
N PRO A 36 -2.25 -2.53 13.09
CA PRO A 36 -1.29 -2.88 12.06
C PRO A 36 -1.62 -4.19 11.34
N SER A 37 -2.72 -4.21 10.60
CA SER A 37 -3.32 -5.45 10.06
C SER A 37 -2.50 -6.09 8.94
N GLU A 38 -2.07 -5.32 7.95
CA GLU A 38 -1.22 -5.80 6.84
C GLU A 38 0.03 -4.93 6.71
N VAL A 39 1.19 -5.56 6.52
CA VAL A 39 2.49 -4.89 6.37
C VAL A 39 3.05 -5.15 4.98
N MET A 40 3.64 -4.13 4.36
CA MET A 40 4.41 -4.25 3.13
C MET A 40 5.68 -3.41 3.22
N PHE A 41 6.79 -3.94 2.73
CA PHE A 41 8.03 -3.20 2.59
C PHE A 41 8.05 -2.47 1.24
N HIS A 42 8.68 -1.30 1.20
CA HIS A 42 9.06 -0.72 -0.07
C HIS A 42 10.15 -1.60 -0.72
N PRO A 43 10.06 -1.89 -2.02
CA PRO A 43 10.88 -2.92 -2.63
C PRO A 43 12.38 -2.61 -2.73
N ILE A 44 12.74 -1.33 -2.65
CA ILE A 44 14.14 -0.88 -2.74
C ILE A 44 14.69 -0.34 -1.42
N ASN A 45 13.82 0.24 -0.58
CA ASN A 45 14.26 0.91 0.65
C ASN A 45 13.58 0.20 1.83
N ALA A 46 14.31 -0.65 2.51
CA ALA A 46 13.76 -1.49 3.57
C ALA A 46 13.32 -0.67 4.81
N GLU A 47 13.84 0.56 4.99
CA GLU A 47 13.37 1.49 6.03
C GLU A 47 11.94 1.99 5.79
N VAL A 48 11.43 1.88 4.55
CA VAL A 48 10.09 2.35 4.19
C VAL A 48 9.10 1.21 4.36
N LEU A 49 8.14 1.41 5.26
CA LEU A 49 7.10 0.45 5.60
C LEU A 49 5.73 1.02 5.28
N LEU A 50 4.86 0.20 4.71
CA LEU A 50 3.44 0.49 4.58
C LEU A 50 2.65 -0.40 5.53
N ILE A 51 1.64 0.20 6.18
CA ILE A 51 0.69 -0.54 7.00
C ILE A 51 -0.73 -0.17 6.63
N HIS A 52 -1.52 -1.18 6.30
CA HIS A 52 -2.94 -1.03 6.02
C HIS A 52 -3.74 -1.45 7.25
N ASP A 53 -4.51 -0.50 7.79
CA ASP A 53 -5.45 -0.74 8.88
C ASP A 53 -6.79 -1.17 8.26
N THR A 54 -6.94 -2.47 7.98
CA THR A 54 -8.14 -3.04 7.31
C THR A 54 -9.38 -3.03 8.19
N ASP A 55 -9.15 -2.98 9.50
CA ASP A 55 -10.16 -3.05 10.55
C ASP A 55 -10.69 -1.66 10.95
N ASP A 56 -9.93 -0.60 10.71
CA ASP A 56 -10.40 0.78 10.82
C ASP A 56 -11.55 1.04 9.84
N SER A 57 -12.56 1.76 10.33
CA SER A 57 -13.71 2.18 9.54
C SER A 57 -13.31 3.00 8.31
N GLU A 58 -12.24 3.79 8.42
CA GLU A 58 -11.70 4.62 7.34
C GLU A 58 -10.68 3.89 6.47
N ARG A 59 -10.28 2.64 6.78
CA ARG A 59 -9.30 1.83 6.03
C ARG A 59 -8.08 2.66 5.62
N LYS A 60 -7.38 3.15 6.63
CA LYS A 60 -6.22 4.04 6.42
C LYS A 60 -5.02 3.22 5.97
N LEU A 61 -4.29 3.76 5.01
CA LEU A 61 -2.95 3.30 4.67
C LEU A 61 -1.94 4.28 5.27
N TRP A 62 -1.07 3.74 6.10
CA TRP A 62 0.00 4.44 6.78
C TRP A 62 1.32 4.11 6.11
N ILE A 63 2.25 5.07 6.17
CA ILE A 63 3.63 4.87 5.74
C ILE A 63 4.58 5.41 6.81
N SER A 64 5.66 4.67 7.02
CA SER A 64 6.85 5.09 7.75
C SER A 64 8.01 5.13 6.78
N GLU A 65 8.88 6.13 6.94
CA GLU A 65 10.12 6.30 6.17
C GLU A 65 11.36 6.19 7.08
N ASP A 66 11.17 5.67 8.30
CA ASP A 66 12.16 5.57 9.39
C ASP A 66 11.99 4.26 10.19
N PHE A 67 11.70 3.19 9.45
CA PHE A 67 11.59 1.81 9.92
C PHE A 67 10.63 1.63 11.11
N GLY A 68 9.48 2.30 11.04
CA GLY A 68 8.36 2.17 11.99
C GLY A 68 8.37 3.16 13.14
N SER A 69 9.35 4.08 13.21
CA SER A 69 9.45 5.06 14.29
C SER A 69 8.39 6.15 14.20
N THR A 70 8.12 6.68 13.01
CA THR A 70 7.07 7.68 12.74
C THR A 70 6.18 7.27 11.57
N TRP A 71 4.95 7.77 11.56
CA TRP A 71 3.92 7.36 10.61
C TRP A 71 3.13 8.55 10.10
N ARG A 72 2.79 8.52 8.80
CA ARG A 72 1.86 9.45 8.15
C ARG A 72 0.82 8.70 7.34
N ILE A 73 -0.37 9.29 7.20
CA ILE A 73 -1.45 8.72 6.39
C ILE A 73 -1.21 9.09 4.93
N ILE A 74 -1.32 8.12 4.03
CA ILE A 74 -1.22 8.31 2.57
C ILE A 74 -2.46 7.90 1.80
N GLY A 75 -3.37 7.17 2.44
CA GLY A 75 -4.61 6.73 1.82
C GLY A 75 -5.73 6.65 2.84
N MET A 76 -6.92 7.00 2.39
CA MET A 76 -8.17 6.78 3.09
C MET A 76 -9.09 5.94 2.20
N ALA A 77 -9.98 5.19 2.83
CA ALA A 77 -10.90 4.26 2.18
C ALA A 77 -10.17 3.29 1.24
N VAL A 78 -8.96 2.87 1.63
CA VAL A 78 -8.13 1.97 0.82
C VAL A 78 -8.82 0.61 0.71
N LYS A 79 -8.78 0.05 -0.49
CA LYS A 79 -9.29 -1.29 -0.80
C LYS A 79 -8.13 -2.25 -0.99
N SER A 80 -7.13 -1.84 -1.76
CA SER A 80 -5.89 -2.57 -2.02
C SER A 80 -4.78 -1.59 -2.39
N PHE A 81 -3.53 -2.04 -2.34
CA PHE A 81 -2.38 -1.26 -2.75
C PHE A 81 -1.27 -2.18 -3.27
N PHE A 82 -0.45 -1.66 -4.18
CA PHE A 82 0.58 -2.42 -4.88
C PHE A 82 1.79 -1.54 -5.14
N THR A 83 2.98 -2.15 -5.19
CA THR A 83 4.19 -1.46 -5.67
C THR A 83 4.70 -2.13 -6.93
N SER A 84 5.10 -1.34 -7.93
CA SER A 84 5.79 -1.82 -9.12
C SER A 84 7.29 -1.51 -9.04
N GLU A 85 8.11 -2.55 -9.11
CA GLU A 85 9.58 -2.46 -9.20
C GLU A 85 10.09 -2.20 -10.62
N PHE A 86 9.20 -2.29 -11.61
CA PHE A 86 9.54 -2.10 -13.03
C PHE A 86 9.67 -0.62 -13.42
N THR A 87 9.34 0.29 -12.50
CA THR A 87 9.58 1.72 -12.66
C THR A 87 10.76 2.18 -11.80
N SER A 88 11.47 3.22 -12.23
CA SER A 88 12.55 3.85 -11.46
C SER A 88 12.25 5.34 -11.24
N PRO A 89 11.90 5.78 -10.01
CA PRO A 89 11.75 4.98 -8.78
C PRO A 89 10.50 4.05 -8.81
N PRO A 90 10.38 3.08 -7.87
CA PRO A 90 9.21 2.22 -7.76
C PRO A 90 7.92 3.02 -7.61
N THR A 91 6.85 2.57 -8.27
CA THR A 91 5.56 3.27 -8.26
C THR A 91 4.63 2.59 -7.28
N LEU A 92 4.10 3.37 -6.33
CA LEU A 92 3.04 2.93 -5.42
C LEU A 92 1.66 3.24 -6.03
N TYR A 93 0.82 2.22 -6.11
CA TYR A 93 -0.57 2.30 -6.54
C TYR A 93 -1.49 2.10 -5.33
N ILE A 94 -2.46 3.00 -5.17
CA ILE A 94 -3.47 2.92 -4.11
C ILE A 94 -4.84 2.84 -4.77
N GLU A 95 -5.53 1.72 -4.60
CA GLU A 95 -6.92 1.54 -4.96
C GLU A 95 -7.80 1.98 -3.79
N THR A 96 -8.70 2.94 -4.03
CA THR A 96 -9.63 3.46 -3.03
C THR A 96 -11.07 3.14 -3.41
N GLN A 97 -11.87 2.76 -2.42
CA GLN A 97 -13.27 2.41 -2.57
C GLN A 97 -14.04 3.09 -1.44
N LYS A 98 -14.91 4.06 -1.76
CA LYS A 98 -15.56 4.92 -0.76
C LYS A 98 -16.29 4.14 0.33
N ARG A 99 -16.97 3.05 -0.03
CA ARG A 99 -17.65 2.17 0.93
C ARG A 99 -17.35 0.71 0.58
N LYS A 100 -17.25 -0.15 1.60
CA LYS A 100 -17.01 -1.59 1.43
C LYS A 100 -18.09 -2.28 0.56
N ASP A 101 -19.30 -1.73 0.51
CA ASP A 101 -20.44 -2.25 -0.27
C ASP A 101 -20.53 -1.67 -1.70
N THR A 102 -19.76 -0.62 -2.02
CA THR A 102 -19.76 -0.04 -3.37
C THR A 102 -18.88 -0.85 -4.30
N GLU A 103 -19.38 -1.31 -5.43
CA GLU A 103 -18.60 -2.14 -6.35
C GLU A 103 -17.49 -1.37 -7.08
N SER A 104 -17.49 -0.03 -7.01
CA SER A 104 -16.61 0.83 -7.80
C SER A 104 -15.47 1.41 -6.96
N SER A 105 -14.25 1.30 -7.48
CA SER A 105 -13.03 1.90 -6.94
C SER A 105 -12.32 2.78 -7.97
N SER A 106 -11.34 3.54 -7.48
CA SER A 106 -10.44 4.37 -8.28
C SER A 106 -9.00 4.18 -7.82
N VAL A 107 -8.05 4.26 -8.75
CA VAL A 107 -6.63 4.03 -8.49
C VAL A 107 -5.84 5.30 -8.74
N LEU A 108 -5.05 5.68 -7.75
CA LEU A 108 -4.02 6.71 -7.86
C LEU A 108 -2.64 6.06 -7.81
N SER A 109 -1.65 6.73 -8.40
CA SER A 109 -0.26 6.31 -8.37
C SER A 109 0.66 7.46 -7.97
N SER A 110 1.78 7.12 -7.32
CA SER A 110 2.83 8.07 -6.96
C SER A 110 4.18 7.37 -6.91
N GLN A 111 5.20 8.05 -7.45
CA GLN A 111 6.61 7.72 -7.29
C GLN A 111 7.27 8.48 -6.12
N GLU A 112 6.51 9.38 -5.48
CA GLU A 112 6.96 10.25 -4.39
C GLU A 112 6.24 9.90 -3.07
N LEU A 113 5.77 8.65 -2.95
CA LEU A 113 5.14 8.11 -1.75
C LEU A 113 3.98 8.99 -1.22
N PHE A 114 3.23 9.64 -2.11
CA PHE A 114 2.11 10.53 -1.78
C PHE A 114 2.49 11.63 -0.77
N ARG A 115 3.70 12.17 -0.87
CA ARG A 115 4.17 13.26 -0.01
C ARG A 115 3.34 14.53 -0.25
N GLU A 116 3.14 15.32 0.80
CA GLU A 116 2.42 16.59 0.71
C GLU A 116 3.08 17.53 -0.33
N GLY A 117 2.26 18.22 -1.11
CA GLY A 117 2.72 19.08 -2.21
C GLY A 117 2.95 18.36 -3.54
N THR A 118 2.92 17.02 -3.57
CA THR A 118 2.93 16.25 -4.81
C THR A 118 1.51 16.00 -5.32
N THR A 119 1.35 15.85 -6.64
CA THR A 119 0.04 15.53 -7.23
C THR A 119 0.06 14.08 -7.71
N PRO A 120 -0.67 13.16 -7.04
CA PRO A 120 -0.78 11.79 -7.49
C PRO A 120 -1.41 11.69 -8.89
N VAL A 121 -0.96 10.71 -9.68
CA VAL A 121 -1.48 10.47 -11.02
C VAL A 121 -2.68 9.54 -10.95
N LYS A 122 -3.80 9.97 -11.53
CA LYS A 122 -4.99 9.13 -11.65
C LYS A 122 -4.80 8.08 -12.75
N VAL A 123 -4.81 6.80 -12.35
CA VAL A 123 -4.61 5.66 -13.26
C VAL A 123 -5.93 5.22 -13.88
N ILE A 124 -6.94 4.98 -13.03
CA ILE A 124 -8.25 4.52 -13.47
C ILE A 124 -9.35 4.87 -12.47
N GLU A 125 -10.56 5.05 -12.98
CA GLU A 125 -11.79 5.19 -12.18
C GLU A 125 -12.81 4.15 -12.61
N SER A 126 -13.79 3.91 -11.74
CA SER A 126 -14.92 3.01 -11.98
C SER A 126 -14.48 1.58 -12.31
N THR A 127 -13.51 1.08 -11.55
CA THR A 127 -13.03 -0.31 -11.65
C THR A 127 -13.65 -1.17 -10.54
N LEU A 128 -13.84 -2.46 -10.82
CA LEU A 128 -14.26 -3.44 -9.82
C LEU A 128 -13.04 -3.98 -9.07
N GLU A 129 -11.96 -4.17 -9.80
CA GLU A 129 -10.71 -4.76 -9.32
C GLU A 129 -9.54 -4.15 -10.08
N PHE A 130 -8.39 -4.12 -9.41
CA PHE A 130 -7.12 -3.65 -9.94
C PHE A 130 -6.02 -4.55 -9.41
N GLU A 131 -5.07 -4.91 -10.26
CA GLU A 131 -3.94 -5.75 -9.90
C GLU A 131 -2.69 -5.28 -10.65
N VAL A 132 -1.55 -5.32 -9.97
CA VAL A 132 -0.24 -5.14 -10.57
C VAL A 132 0.42 -6.51 -10.61
N LYS A 133 0.80 -6.96 -11.80
CA LYS A 133 1.49 -8.23 -11.98
C LYS A 133 2.61 -8.07 -12.99
N ASP A 134 3.83 -8.32 -12.54
CA ASP A 134 5.05 -8.05 -13.29
C ASP A 134 5.04 -6.59 -13.81
N GLU A 135 5.34 -6.41 -15.09
CA GLU A 135 5.33 -5.10 -15.76
C GLU A 135 3.93 -4.66 -16.25
N PHE A 136 2.84 -5.29 -15.78
CA PHE A 136 1.49 -5.04 -16.30
C PHE A 136 0.51 -4.58 -15.23
N LEU A 137 -0.34 -3.64 -15.62
CA LEU A 137 -1.47 -3.17 -14.83
C LEU A 137 -2.77 -3.75 -15.39
N PHE A 138 -3.52 -4.46 -14.55
CA PHE A 138 -4.80 -5.06 -14.89
C PHE A 138 -5.95 -4.38 -14.15
N ALA A 139 -7.10 -4.27 -14.82
CA ALA A 139 -8.32 -3.80 -14.19
C ALA A 139 -9.55 -4.51 -14.74
N VAL A 140 -10.52 -4.77 -13.86
CA VAL A 140 -11.81 -5.36 -14.23
C VAL A 140 -12.89 -4.30 -14.21
N LYS A 141 -13.65 -4.16 -15.29
CA LYS A 141 -14.78 -3.22 -15.39
C LYS A 141 -16.09 -3.91 -15.74
N LYS A 142 -17.21 -3.37 -15.24
CA LYS A 142 -18.53 -3.72 -15.77
C LYS A 142 -18.68 -3.12 -17.16
N SER A 143 -18.94 -3.97 -18.15
CA SER A 143 -19.36 -3.52 -19.48
C SER A 143 -20.81 -3.06 -19.44
N THR A 144 -21.15 -2.06 -20.27
CA THR A 144 -22.52 -1.58 -20.49
C THR A 144 -23.44 -2.66 -21.03
N VAL A 145 -22.89 -3.77 -21.56
CA VAL A 145 -23.63 -4.89 -22.16
C VAL A 145 -23.64 -6.14 -21.25
N SER A 146 -23.60 -5.95 -19.93
CA SER A 146 -23.75 -7.00 -18.88
C SER A 146 -22.64 -8.07 -18.77
N ASN A 147 -21.47 -7.87 -19.39
CA ASN A 147 -20.31 -8.75 -19.23
C ASN A 147 -19.18 -8.08 -18.43
N LEU A 148 -18.42 -8.88 -17.66
CA LEU A 148 -17.16 -8.43 -17.05
C LEU A 148 -16.08 -8.32 -18.14
N GLN A 149 -15.29 -7.26 -18.10
CA GLN A 149 -14.16 -7.07 -19.02
C GLN A 149 -12.86 -6.87 -18.24
N ILE A 150 -11.86 -7.70 -18.54
CA ILE A 150 -10.48 -7.51 -18.10
C ILE A 150 -9.80 -6.59 -19.11
N ARG A 151 -9.12 -5.56 -18.62
CA ARG A 151 -8.34 -4.61 -19.43
C ARG A 151 -6.90 -4.58 -18.95
N ILE A 152 -5.98 -4.70 -19.89
CA ILE A 152 -4.58 -4.30 -19.68
C ILE A 152 -4.56 -2.79 -19.84
N LEU A 153 -4.15 -2.07 -18.79
CA LEU A 153 -4.15 -0.61 -18.80
C LEU A 153 -2.88 -0.06 -19.43
N SER A 154 -1.74 -0.62 -19.04
CA SER A 154 -0.43 -0.25 -19.56
C SER A 154 0.58 -1.34 -19.23
N ARG A 155 1.70 -1.28 -19.96
CA ARG A 155 2.99 -1.77 -19.50
C ARG A 155 3.65 -0.65 -18.69
N VAL A 156 4.18 -0.95 -17.52
CA VAL A 156 4.91 0.00 -16.66
C VAL A 156 6.40 0.01 -16.97
#